data_AF-A0AAV0SZ31-F1
#
_entry.id   AF-A0AAV0SZ31-F1
#
_cell.length_a   1.000
_cell.length_b   1.000
_cell.length_c   1.000
_cell.angle_alpha   90.00
_cell.angle_beta   90.00
_cell.angle_gamma   90.00
#
_symmetry.space_group_name_H-M   'P 1'
#
loop_
_entity.id
_entity.type
_entity.pdbx_description
1 polymer ?
#
loop_
_entity_poly.entity_id
_entity_poly.type
_entity_poly.pdbx_seq_one_letter_code
_entity_poly.pdbx_strand_id
1 'polypeptide(L)'
;MEFHECFTLLSTRPAHAHEHCEEKQQIPEHTQDVNAYEIKEKSSSKQNEDLTLQSPRELVQTFNRLQETRVQIFEDFRQGFQVHKKTQQFPAFCSEITDRFSAVNEQINLIENILRDEKQQVAIAQLLRKIQVEEKEKLLLTSAILIEKMRLSDAATHHEPDDSIIANLERSAKALTTKHTDCVVRINEILQELRAEAADLEDS
;
A
#
# COMPACT_ATOMS: atom_id res chain seq x y z
N MET A 1 2.85 -24.88 -2.34
CA MET A 1 2.03 -23.70 -2.62
C MET A 1 2.49 -23.20 -3.97
N GLU A 2 1.70 -23.47 -4.99
CA GLU A 2 2.05 -23.28 -6.40
C GLU A 2 1.86 -21.79 -6.78
N PHE A 3 2.73 -21.27 -7.65
CA PHE A 3 2.71 -19.87 -8.12
C PHE A 3 1.32 -19.39 -8.60
N HIS A 4 0.57 -20.31 -9.19
CA HIS A 4 -0.78 -20.06 -9.68
C HIS A 4 -1.78 -19.79 -8.55
N GLU A 5 -1.61 -20.40 -7.38
CA GLU A 5 -2.49 -20.22 -6.22
C GLU A 5 -2.34 -18.81 -5.65
N CYS A 6 -1.11 -18.33 -5.46
CA CYS A 6 -0.86 -16.98 -4.94
C CYS A 6 -1.31 -15.88 -5.91
N PHE A 7 -1.06 -16.06 -7.21
CA PHE A 7 -1.50 -15.10 -8.23
C PHE A 7 -3.02 -15.06 -8.35
N THR A 8 -3.68 -16.23 -8.34
CA THR A 8 -5.14 -16.33 -8.35
C THR A 8 -5.74 -15.66 -7.12
N LEU A 9 -5.20 -15.90 -5.92
CA LEU A 9 -5.69 -15.32 -4.67
C LEU A 9 -5.60 -13.78 -4.64
N LEU A 10 -4.64 -13.20 -5.35
CA LEU A 10 -4.48 -11.75 -5.49
C LEU A 10 -5.37 -11.16 -6.58
N SER A 11 -5.67 -11.93 -7.63
CA SER A 11 -6.48 -11.49 -8.78
C SER A 11 -7.97 -11.78 -8.64
N THR A 12 -8.38 -12.69 -7.75
CA THR A 12 -9.79 -12.99 -7.43
C THR A 12 -10.37 -12.11 -6.33
N ARG A 13 -9.61 -11.17 -5.75
CA ARG A 13 -10.18 -10.20 -4.79
C ARG A 13 -11.17 -9.29 -5.54
N PRO A 14 -12.48 -9.32 -5.20
CA PRO A 14 -13.45 -8.45 -5.86
C PRO A 14 -13.13 -6.99 -5.55
N ALA A 15 -13.25 -6.11 -6.54
CA ALA A 15 -13.08 -4.66 -6.38
C ALA A 15 -14.18 -3.99 -5.52
N HIS A 16 -15.13 -4.76 -4.98
CA HIS A 16 -16.36 -4.26 -4.33
C HIS A 16 -16.72 -5.00 -3.03
N ALA A 17 -15.75 -5.49 -2.23
CA ALA A 17 -16.06 -6.15 -0.96
C ALA A 17 -16.52 -5.19 0.17
N HIS A 18 -17.08 -4.01 -0.16
CA HIS A 18 -17.67 -3.06 0.78
C HIS A 18 -18.99 -2.45 0.28
N GLU A 19 -19.79 -3.17 -0.51
CA GLU A 19 -21.17 -2.78 -0.76
C GLU A 19 -22.13 -3.85 -0.23
N HIS A 20 -22.93 -3.43 0.76
CA HIS A 20 -24.00 -4.13 1.46
C HIS A 20 -23.63 -5.15 2.55
N CYS A 21 -23.62 -4.67 3.81
CA CYS A 21 -24.12 -5.44 4.94
C CYS A 21 -24.82 -4.51 5.94
N GLU A 22 -25.96 -3.96 5.55
CA GLU A 22 -26.99 -3.55 6.50
C GLU A 22 -28.28 -4.28 6.11
N GLU A 23 -28.54 -5.43 6.74
CA GLU A 23 -29.91 -5.81 7.11
C GLU A 23 -29.89 -6.93 8.17
N LYS A 24 -30.64 -6.65 9.24
CA LYS A 24 -30.75 -7.42 10.47
C LYS A 24 -31.41 -8.78 10.22
N GLN A 25 -30.96 -9.85 10.89
CA GLN A 25 -31.72 -10.53 11.97
C GLN A 25 -31.15 -11.90 12.38
N GLN A 26 -31.15 -12.09 13.71
CA GLN A 26 -31.26 -13.33 14.49
C GLN A 26 -30.01 -14.18 14.82
N ILE A 27 -29.59 -14.00 16.07
CA ILE A 27 -28.71 -14.85 16.90
C ILE A 27 -29.44 -16.18 17.19
N PRO A 28 -28.71 -17.31 17.28
CA PRO A 28 -28.61 -17.96 18.59
C PRO A 28 -27.18 -18.27 19.01
N GLU A 29 -27.02 -18.14 20.32
CA GLU A 29 -25.86 -18.31 21.19
C GLU A 29 -24.95 -19.51 20.90
N HIS A 30 -23.63 -19.27 20.82
CA HIS A 30 -22.70 -20.06 21.62
C HIS A 30 -21.48 -19.23 22.04
N THR A 31 -21.18 -19.39 23.32
CA THR A 31 -20.25 -18.72 24.22
C THR A 31 -18.77 -18.73 23.83
N GLN A 32 -18.06 -17.69 24.32
CA GLN A 32 -16.61 -17.56 24.55
C GLN A 32 -15.70 -17.20 23.36
N ASP A 33 -15.44 -15.90 23.15
CA ASP A 33 -14.23 -15.23 23.68
C ASP A 33 -14.29 -13.72 23.33
N VAL A 34 -14.70 -12.90 24.31
CA VAL A 34 -14.94 -11.46 24.13
C VAL A 34 -13.74 -10.71 24.66
N ASN A 35 -12.73 -10.41 23.82
CA ASN A 35 -11.81 -9.30 24.13
C ASN A 35 -10.83 -8.83 23.02
N ALA A 36 -10.81 -9.43 21.82
CA ALA A 36 -9.88 -8.98 20.77
C ALA A 36 -10.51 -8.05 19.71
N TYR A 37 -11.83 -8.12 19.51
CA TYR A 37 -12.52 -7.42 18.42
C TYR A 37 -12.98 -5.99 18.77
N GLU A 38 -13.26 -5.68 20.03
CA GLU A 38 -13.72 -4.33 20.43
C GLU A 38 -12.60 -3.26 20.45
N ILE A 39 -11.33 -3.67 20.52
CA ILE A 39 -10.21 -2.72 20.66
C ILE A 39 -9.87 -2.08 19.30
N LYS A 40 -10.06 -2.80 18.19
CA LYS A 40 -9.73 -2.31 16.84
C LYS A 40 -10.74 -1.27 16.34
N GLU A 41 -12.03 -1.46 16.63
CA GLU A 41 -13.08 -0.50 16.24
C GLU A 41 -13.05 0.78 17.08
N LYS A 42 -12.83 0.69 18.41
CA LYS A 42 -12.71 1.88 19.28
C LYS A 42 -11.46 2.72 19.01
N SER A 43 -10.38 2.09 18.52
CA SER A 43 -9.15 2.80 18.12
C SER A 43 -9.32 3.50 16.77
N SER A 44 -9.99 2.85 15.81
CA SER A 44 -10.31 3.40 14.50
C SER A 44 -11.28 4.59 14.61
N SER A 45 -12.35 4.46 15.39
CA SER A 45 -13.36 5.52 15.51
C SER A 45 -12.81 6.81 16.12
N LYS A 46 -11.94 6.70 17.13
CA LYS A 46 -11.31 7.85 17.78
C LYS A 46 -10.28 8.56 16.90
N GLN A 47 -9.50 7.80 16.12
CA GLN A 47 -8.55 8.38 15.17
C GLN A 47 -9.28 9.09 14.01
N ASN A 48 -10.44 8.58 13.59
CA ASN A 48 -11.23 9.19 12.53
C ASN A 48 -11.91 10.49 12.99
N GLU A 49 -12.44 10.54 14.22
CA GLU A 49 -13.00 11.76 14.82
C GLU A 49 -11.95 12.85 15.04
N ASP A 50 -10.69 12.48 15.29
CA ASP A 50 -9.58 13.43 15.45
C ASP A 50 -9.20 14.09 14.11
N LEU A 51 -9.26 13.35 13.00
CA LEU A 51 -8.90 13.87 11.67
C LEU A 51 -9.91 14.88 11.12
N THR A 52 -11.21 14.71 11.37
CA THR A 52 -12.24 15.65 10.86
C THR A 52 -12.14 17.03 11.50
N LEU A 53 -11.60 17.10 12.73
CA LEU A 53 -11.35 18.34 13.46
C LEU A 53 -10.12 19.10 12.95
N GLN A 54 -9.21 18.44 12.23
CA GLN A 54 -7.99 19.06 11.72
C GLN A 54 -8.30 20.11 10.63
N SER A 55 -7.47 21.15 10.59
CA SER A 55 -7.42 22.10 9.49
C SER A 55 -6.92 21.42 8.20
N PRO A 56 -7.20 21.99 7.02
CA PRO A 56 -6.65 21.46 5.77
C PRO A 56 -5.12 21.31 5.78
N ARG A 57 -4.42 22.26 6.40
CA ARG A 57 -2.96 22.26 6.50
C ARG A 57 -2.46 21.11 7.37
N GLU A 58 -3.10 20.87 8.51
CA GLU A 58 -2.78 19.75 9.39
C GLU A 58 -3.04 18.40 8.70
N LEU A 59 -4.14 18.28 7.94
CA LEU A 59 -4.44 17.09 7.14
C LEU A 59 -3.33 16.79 6.10
N VAL A 60 -2.84 17.82 5.41
CA VAL A 60 -1.70 17.67 4.46
C VAL A 60 -0.41 17.30 5.20
N GLN A 61 -0.16 17.85 6.39
CA GLN A 61 0.99 17.45 7.21
C GLN A 61 0.88 15.99 7.66
N THR A 62 -0.30 15.55 8.08
CA THR A 62 -0.58 14.15 8.43
C THR A 62 -0.37 13.24 7.22
N PHE A 63 -0.84 13.62 6.04
CA PHE A 63 -0.55 12.91 4.79
C PHE A 63 0.96 12.76 4.55
N ASN A 64 1.75 13.82 4.71
CA ASN A 64 3.20 13.76 4.52
C ASN A 64 3.88 12.77 5.49
N ARG A 65 3.47 12.74 6.76
CA ARG A 65 3.96 11.74 7.74
C ARG A 65 3.57 10.31 7.37
N LEU A 66 2.37 10.13 6.82
CA LEU A 66 1.93 8.83 6.30
C LEU A 66 2.75 8.40 5.07
N GLN A 67 3.19 9.35 4.23
CA GLN A 67 4.10 9.05 3.12
C GLN A 67 5.50 8.66 3.61
N GLU A 68 6.03 9.33 4.62
CA GLU A 68 7.28 8.91 5.29
C GLU A 68 7.15 7.49 5.86
N THR A 69 6.03 7.20 6.52
CA THR A 69 5.72 5.85 7.01
C THR A 69 5.67 4.84 5.86
N ARG A 70 5.04 5.19 4.73
CA ARG A 70 4.99 4.33 3.54
C ARG A 70 6.38 4.04 2.98
N VAL A 71 7.28 5.04 2.95
CA VAL A 71 8.68 4.86 2.54
C VAL A 71 9.38 3.84 3.44
N GLN A 72 9.15 3.91 4.76
CA GLN A 72 9.69 2.91 5.70
C GLN A 72 9.13 1.51 5.43
N ILE A 73 7.82 1.37 5.20
CA ILE A 73 7.22 0.06 4.87
C ILE A 73 7.83 -0.52 3.58
N PHE A 74 8.09 0.30 2.57
CA PHE A 74 8.78 -0.15 1.35
C PHE A 74 10.20 -0.67 1.64
N GLU A 75 10.93 -0.01 2.52
CA GLU A 75 12.27 -0.46 2.91
C GLU A 75 12.21 -1.79 3.66
N ASP A 76 11.33 -1.89 4.65
CA ASP A 76 11.10 -3.13 5.42
C ASP A 76 10.66 -4.26 4.50
N PHE A 77 9.81 -3.97 3.51
CA PHE A 77 9.37 -4.96 2.53
C PHE A 77 10.55 -5.48 1.71
N ARG A 78 11.41 -4.59 1.19
CA ARG A 78 12.59 -4.99 0.40
C ARG A 78 13.56 -5.83 1.23
N GLN A 79 13.88 -5.38 2.44
CA GLN A 79 14.82 -6.07 3.33
C GLN A 79 14.26 -7.42 3.79
N GLY A 80 13.04 -7.41 4.33
CA GLY A 80 12.37 -8.62 4.80
C GLY A 80 12.10 -9.62 3.69
N PHE A 81 11.85 -9.18 2.45
CA PHE A 81 11.75 -10.08 1.31
C PHE A 81 13.05 -10.87 1.11
N GLN A 82 14.22 -10.23 1.19
CA GLN A 82 15.49 -10.96 1.03
C GLN A 82 15.72 -11.99 2.14
N VAL A 83 15.30 -11.69 3.37
CA VAL A 83 15.43 -12.57 4.53
C VAL A 83 14.44 -13.74 4.43
N HIS A 84 13.18 -13.46 4.15
CA HIS A 84 12.11 -14.44 4.31
C HIS A 84 11.74 -15.19 3.03
N LYS A 85 12.11 -14.73 1.82
CA LYS A 85 11.66 -15.31 0.53
C LYS A 85 11.81 -16.83 0.35
N LYS A 86 12.74 -17.47 1.06
CA LYS A 86 12.98 -18.94 1.02
C LYS A 86 12.61 -19.65 2.32
N THR A 87 11.94 -18.97 3.25
CA THR A 87 11.59 -19.48 4.57
C THR A 87 10.09 -19.75 4.68
N GLN A 88 9.69 -20.59 5.64
CA GLN A 88 8.28 -20.85 5.92
C GLN A 88 7.53 -19.63 6.48
N GLN A 89 8.26 -18.60 6.94
CA GLN A 89 7.69 -17.35 7.47
C GLN A 89 7.25 -16.38 6.36
N PHE A 90 7.59 -16.65 5.10
CA PHE A 90 7.31 -15.74 3.99
C PHE A 90 5.83 -15.33 3.86
N PRO A 91 4.85 -16.24 3.98
CA PRO A 91 3.44 -15.84 3.91
C PRO A 91 3.01 -14.91 5.05
N ALA A 92 3.46 -15.18 6.28
CA ALA A 92 3.17 -14.34 7.43
C ALA A 92 3.78 -12.94 7.28
N PHE A 93 5.03 -12.86 6.83
CA PHE A 93 5.70 -11.60 6.49
C PHE A 93 4.93 -10.81 5.41
N CYS A 94 4.50 -11.47 4.35
CA CYS A 94 3.72 -10.81 3.29
C CYS A 94 2.38 -10.29 3.81
N SER A 95 1.70 -11.05 4.69
CA SER A 95 0.47 -10.61 5.33
C SER A 95 0.70 -9.35 6.16
N GLU A 96 1.72 -9.36 7.02
CA GLU A 96 2.05 -8.22 7.89
C GLU A 96 2.36 -6.94 7.08
N ILE A 97 3.20 -7.06 6.04
CA ILE A 97 3.51 -5.93 5.16
C ILE A 97 2.27 -5.42 4.44
N THR A 98 1.39 -6.33 3.98
CA THR A 98 0.13 -5.96 3.32
C THR A 98 -0.80 -5.21 4.27
N ASP A 99 -0.90 -5.65 5.53
CA ASP A 99 -1.72 -4.99 6.55
C ASP A 99 -1.19 -3.57 6.84
N ARG A 100 0.14 -3.41 6.93
CA ARG A 100 0.77 -2.09 7.12
C ARG A 100 0.49 -1.14 5.96
N PHE A 101 0.62 -1.61 4.71
CA PHE A 101 0.25 -0.79 3.55
C PHE A 101 -1.23 -0.44 3.55
N SER A 102 -2.11 -1.38 3.91
CA SER A 102 -3.56 -1.17 3.95
C SER A 102 -3.94 -0.11 4.97
N ALA A 103 -3.39 -0.19 6.19
CA ALA A 103 -3.63 0.80 7.25
C ALA A 103 -3.22 2.23 6.85
N VAL A 104 -2.09 2.38 6.15
CA VAL A 104 -1.65 3.69 5.61
C VAL A 104 -2.58 4.16 4.48
N ASN A 105 -2.99 3.26 3.59
CA ASN A 105 -3.88 3.59 2.47
C ASN A 105 -5.25 4.04 2.97
N GLU A 106 -5.82 3.37 3.96
CA GLU A 106 -7.10 3.72 4.58
C GLU A 106 -7.07 5.11 5.21
N GLN A 107 -6.03 5.43 5.97
CA GLN A 107 -5.87 6.78 6.54
C GLN A 107 -5.73 7.86 5.47
N ILE A 108 -4.97 7.59 4.40
CA ILE A 108 -4.84 8.56 3.29
C ILE A 108 -6.17 8.72 2.54
N ASN A 109 -6.94 7.64 2.33
CA ASN A 109 -8.27 7.72 1.72
C ASN A 109 -9.20 8.60 2.57
N LEU A 110 -9.15 8.44 3.90
CA LEU A 110 -9.93 9.26 4.81
C LEU A 110 -9.54 10.74 4.71
N ILE A 111 -8.24 11.06 4.73
CA ILE A 111 -7.74 12.43 4.55
C ILE A 111 -8.19 13.01 3.20
N GLU A 112 -8.07 12.24 2.11
CA GLU A 112 -8.54 12.63 0.79
C GLU A 112 -10.04 12.98 0.81
N ASN A 113 -10.86 12.14 1.43
CA ASN A 113 -12.30 12.33 1.53
C ASN A 113 -12.64 13.59 2.35
N ILE A 114 -12.02 13.77 3.53
CA ILE A 114 -12.25 14.96 4.38
C ILE A 114 -11.87 16.23 3.62
N LEU A 115 -10.70 16.25 2.96
CA LEU A 115 -10.24 17.39 2.19
C LEU A 115 -11.22 17.75 1.07
N ARG A 116 -11.73 16.75 0.34
CA ARG A 116 -12.66 16.96 -0.77
C ARG A 116 -14.06 17.37 -0.30
N ASP A 117 -14.62 16.62 0.62
CA ASP A 117 -16.06 16.63 0.91
C ASP A 117 -16.41 17.59 2.06
N GLU A 118 -15.54 17.73 3.07
CA GLU A 118 -15.80 18.57 4.25
C GLU A 118 -15.08 19.93 4.16
N LYS A 119 -13.82 19.93 3.73
CA LYS A 119 -12.97 21.15 3.68
C LYS A 119 -12.98 21.85 2.33
N GLN A 120 -13.65 21.27 1.33
CA GLN A 120 -13.78 21.78 -0.04
C GLN A 120 -12.43 22.06 -0.76
N GLN A 121 -11.36 21.41 -0.32
CA GLN A 121 -10.01 21.47 -0.91
C GLN A 121 -9.87 20.45 -2.04
N VAL A 122 -10.68 20.62 -3.09
CA VAL A 122 -10.82 19.65 -4.17
C VAL A 122 -9.51 19.45 -4.95
N ALA A 123 -8.75 20.52 -5.21
CA ALA A 123 -7.48 20.44 -5.92
C ALA A 123 -6.46 19.59 -5.17
N ILE A 124 -6.29 19.84 -3.87
CA ILE A 124 -5.41 19.07 -2.98
C ILE A 124 -5.84 17.60 -2.92
N ALA A 125 -7.14 17.33 -2.73
CA ALA A 125 -7.65 15.96 -2.71
C ALA A 125 -7.37 15.20 -4.03
N GLN A 126 -7.47 15.87 -5.18
CA GLN A 126 -7.13 15.27 -6.47
C GLN A 126 -5.64 14.93 -6.57
N LEU A 127 -4.75 15.77 -6.03
CA LEU A 127 -3.30 15.48 -5.98
C LEU A 127 -3.00 14.27 -5.10
N LEU A 128 -3.63 14.18 -3.92
CA LEU A 128 -3.54 13.00 -3.05
C LEU A 128 -3.98 11.74 -3.79
N ARG A 129 -5.09 11.81 -4.52
CA ARG A 129 -5.59 10.68 -5.31
C ARG A 129 -4.61 10.24 -6.39
N LYS A 130 -4.03 11.20 -7.13
CA LYS A 130 -2.99 10.90 -8.15
C LYS A 130 -1.78 10.21 -7.51
N ILE A 131 -1.33 10.69 -6.35
CA ILE A 131 -0.22 10.07 -5.62
C ILE A 131 -0.58 8.63 -5.21
N GLN A 132 -1.79 8.37 -4.73
CA GLN A 132 -2.20 7.01 -4.37
C GLN A 132 -2.20 6.05 -5.56
N VAL A 133 -2.65 6.51 -6.74
CA VAL A 133 -2.63 5.70 -7.97
C VAL A 133 -1.20 5.32 -8.33
N GLU A 134 -0.27 6.27 -8.30
CA GLU A 134 1.14 6.00 -8.57
C GLU A 134 1.79 5.14 -7.48
N GLU A 135 1.47 5.34 -6.20
CA GLU A 135 2.00 4.50 -5.11
C GLU A 135 1.51 3.05 -5.20
N LYS A 136 0.28 2.82 -5.70
CA LYS A 136 -0.20 1.47 -6.01
C LYS A 136 0.63 0.83 -7.13
N GLU A 137 0.89 1.56 -8.21
CA GLU A 137 1.73 1.06 -9.32
C GLU A 137 3.17 0.78 -8.84
N LYS A 138 3.74 1.67 -8.04
CA LYS A 138 5.06 1.48 -7.42
C LYS A 138 5.12 0.22 -6.55
N LEU A 139 4.08 -0.09 -5.79
CA LEU A 139 4.00 -1.33 -5.00
C LEU A 139 4.00 -2.59 -5.88
N LEU A 140 3.22 -2.57 -6.97
CA LEU A 140 3.19 -3.67 -7.93
C LEU A 140 4.54 -3.86 -8.61
N LEU A 141 5.16 -2.78 -9.09
CA LEU A 141 6.47 -2.80 -9.72
C LEU A 141 7.57 -3.25 -8.75
N THR A 142 7.53 -2.80 -7.49
CA THR A 142 8.46 -3.25 -6.45
C THR A 142 8.38 -4.75 -6.26
N SER A 143 7.16 -5.29 -6.14
CA SER A 143 6.93 -6.72 -5.96
C SER A 143 7.43 -7.52 -7.19
N ALA A 144 7.12 -7.05 -8.39
CA ALA A 144 7.58 -7.67 -9.64
C ALA A 144 9.12 -7.70 -9.74
N ILE A 145 9.80 -6.59 -9.41
CA ILE A 145 11.26 -6.52 -9.39
C ILE A 145 11.86 -7.52 -8.39
N LEU A 146 11.29 -7.61 -7.19
CA LEU A 146 11.77 -8.54 -6.15
C LEU A 146 11.65 -10.00 -6.59
N ILE A 147 10.52 -10.37 -7.18
CA ILE A 147 10.29 -11.71 -7.74
C ILE A 147 11.25 -11.99 -8.90
N GLU A 148 11.41 -11.05 -9.83
CA GLU A 148 12.28 -11.25 -10.99
C GLU A 148 13.75 -11.39 -10.59
N LYS A 149 14.20 -10.60 -9.60
CA LYS A 149 15.54 -10.75 -9.02
C LYS A 149 15.72 -12.07 -8.27
N MET A 150 14.68 -12.58 -7.62
CA MET A 150 14.71 -13.90 -7.00
C MET A 150 14.88 -14.99 -8.07
N ARG A 151 14.06 -14.96 -9.13
CA ARG A 151 14.15 -15.92 -10.25
C ARG A 151 15.53 -15.88 -10.93
N LEU A 152 16.08 -14.68 -11.12
CA LEU A 152 17.43 -14.49 -11.66
C LEU A 152 18.49 -15.12 -10.75
N SER A 153 18.40 -14.86 -9.45
CA SER A 153 19.31 -15.45 -8.46
C SER A 153 19.23 -16.97 -8.45
N ASP A 154 18.03 -17.55 -8.56
CA ASP A 154 17.84 -18.99 -8.57
C ASP A 154 18.42 -19.60 -9.86
N ALA A 155 18.11 -19.01 -11.03
CA ALA A 155 18.64 -19.41 -12.33
C ALA A 155 20.18 -19.41 -12.37
N ALA A 156 20.81 -18.38 -11.79
CA ALA A 156 22.26 -18.25 -11.75
C ALA A 156 22.95 -19.27 -10.81
N THR A 157 22.22 -19.88 -9.88
CA THR A 157 22.77 -20.87 -8.93
C THR A 157 22.62 -22.33 -9.38
N HIS A 158 22.02 -22.57 -10.55
CA HIS A 158 21.90 -23.92 -11.11
C HIS A 158 23.27 -24.51 -11.51
N HIS A 159 23.37 -25.84 -11.50
CA HIS A 159 24.59 -26.58 -11.86
C HIS A 159 25.02 -26.32 -13.32
N GLU A 160 24.05 -26.13 -14.21
CA GLU A 160 24.24 -25.69 -15.59
C GLU A 160 23.29 -24.51 -15.85
N PRO A 161 23.76 -23.26 -15.68
CA PRO A 161 22.94 -22.08 -15.91
C PRO A 161 22.64 -21.91 -17.42
N ASP A 162 21.39 -21.61 -17.74
CA ASP A 162 20.98 -21.24 -19.10
C ASP A 162 21.17 -19.73 -19.30
N ASP A 163 22.22 -19.36 -20.05
CA ASP A 163 22.57 -17.97 -20.35
C ASP A 163 21.44 -17.20 -21.04
N SER A 164 20.61 -17.87 -21.85
CA SER A 164 19.46 -17.25 -22.52
C SER A 164 18.38 -16.87 -21.51
N ILE A 165 18.07 -17.78 -20.57
CA ILE A 165 17.11 -17.51 -19.50
C ILE A 165 17.61 -16.38 -18.61
N ILE A 166 18.88 -16.40 -18.21
CA ILE A 166 19.50 -15.36 -17.40
C ILE A 166 19.41 -14.00 -18.10
N ALA A 167 19.83 -13.91 -19.37
CA ALA A 167 19.78 -12.67 -20.13
C ALA A 167 18.35 -12.12 -20.29
N ASN A 168 17.34 -13.00 -20.41
CA ASN A 168 15.94 -12.60 -20.47
C ASN A 168 15.44 -12.04 -19.13
N LEU A 169 15.78 -12.68 -18.02
CA LEU A 169 15.43 -12.22 -16.66
C LEU A 169 16.12 -10.90 -16.33
N GLU A 170 17.38 -10.72 -16.72
CA GLU A 170 18.09 -9.44 -16.57
C GLU A 170 17.42 -8.30 -17.34
N ARG A 171 17.06 -8.55 -18.60
CA ARG A 171 16.35 -7.56 -19.43
C ARG A 171 15.00 -7.19 -18.82
N SER A 172 14.25 -8.18 -18.34
CA SER A 172 12.97 -8.00 -17.66
C SER A 172 13.12 -7.17 -16.37
N ALA A 173 14.05 -7.54 -15.50
CA ALA A 173 14.32 -6.83 -14.26
C ALA A 173 14.76 -5.37 -14.52
N LYS A 174 15.57 -5.14 -15.56
CA LYS A 174 15.97 -3.80 -15.99
C LYS A 174 14.76 -2.97 -16.47
N ALA A 175 13.91 -3.54 -17.32
CA ALA A 175 12.71 -2.85 -17.81
C ALA A 175 11.74 -2.49 -16.67
N LEU A 176 11.52 -3.41 -15.73
CA LEU A 176 10.72 -3.15 -14.54
C LEU A 176 11.34 -2.04 -13.66
N THR A 177 12.67 -2.05 -13.50
CA THR A 177 13.38 -1.02 -12.74
C THR A 177 13.23 0.36 -13.38
N THR A 178 13.32 0.45 -14.72
CA THR A 178 13.07 1.71 -15.44
C THR A 178 11.67 2.23 -15.16
N LYS A 179 10.64 1.40 -15.34
CA LYS A 179 9.24 1.79 -15.06
C LYS A 179 9.04 2.22 -13.60
N HIS A 180 9.67 1.50 -12.67
CA HIS A 180 9.60 1.84 -11.25
C HIS A 180 10.22 3.21 -10.98
N THR A 181 11.39 3.50 -11.55
CA THR A 181 12.03 4.82 -11.44
C THR A 181 11.14 5.92 -12.02
N ASP A 182 10.55 5.70 -13.19
CA ASP A 182 9.64 6.68 -13.81
C ASP A 182 8.42 6.95 -12.92
N CYS A 183 7.88 5.92 -12.28
CA CYS A 183 6.79 6.06 -11.31
C CYS A 183 7.20 6.89 -10.08
N VAL A 184 8.39 6.65 -9.52
CA VAL A 184 8.93 7.47 -8.42
C VAL A 184 9.11 8.92 -8.83
N VAL A 185 9.58 9.19 -10.06
CA VAL A 185 9.70 10.56 -10.58
C VAL A 185 8.33 11.23 -10.64
N ARG A 186 7.30 10.58 -11.20
CA ARG A 186 5.93 11.12 -11.23
C ARG A 186 5.38 11.41 -9.83
N ILE A 187 5.60 10.51 -8.87
CA ILE A 187 5.18 10.74 -7.47
C ILE A 187 5.84 12.01 -6.92
N ASN A 188 7.15 12.19 -7.15
CA ASN A 188 7.87 13.36 -6.66
C ASN A 188 7.40 14.67 -7.32
N GLU A 189 7.06 14.63 -8.61
CA GLU A 189 6.47 15.78 -9.32
C GLU A 189 5.12 16.17 -8.72
N ILE A 190 4.23 15.20 -8.49
CA ILE A 190 2.91 15.46 -7.89
C ILE A 190 3.06 15.93 -6.43
N LEU A 191 4.04 15.41 -5.67
CA LEU A 191 4.34 15.90 -4.32
C LEU A 191 4.86 17.34 -4.33
N GLN A 192 5.59 17.76 -5.36
CA GLN A 192 6.01 19.16 -5.50
C GLN A 192 4.81 20.07 -5.81
N GLU A 193 3.92 19.63 -6.70
CA GLU A 193 2.65 20.32 -6.99
C GLU A 193 1.79 20.45 -5.72
N LEU A 194 1.68 19.38 -4.94
CA LEU A 194 0.97 19.39 -3.65
C LEU A 194 1.58 20.38 -2.66
N ARG A 195 2.91 20.48 -2.57
CA ARG A 195 3.56 21.46 -1.68
C ARG A 195 3.27 22.89 -2.10
N ALA A 196 3.23 23.16 -3.42
CA ALA A 196 2.88 24.47 -3.93
C ALA A 196 1.43 24.83 -3.58
N GLU A 197 0.49 23.93 -3.86
CA GLU A 197 -0.93 24.12 -3.55
C GLU A 197 -1.17 24.27 -2.03
N ALA A 198 -0.47 23.48 -1.22
CA ALA A 198 -0.60 23.54 0.23
C ALA A 198 0.02 24.79 0.86
N ALA A 199 0.90 25.51 0.16
CA ALA A 199 1.48 26.76 0.66
C ALA A 199 0.42 27.87 0.78
N ASP A 200 -0.62 27.81 -0.05
CA ASP A 200 -1.72 28.78 -0.11
C ASP A 200 -2.81 28.50 0.93
N LEU A 201 -2.72 27.40 1.69
CA LEU A 201 -3.62 27.13 2.81
C LEU A 201 -3.33 28.11 3.96
N GLU A 202 -4.22 29.08 4.20
CA GLU A 202 -4.07 30.04 5.30
C GLU A 202 -4.04 29.33 6.67
N ASP A 203 -3.16 29.79 7.57
CA ASP A 203 -3.19 29.42 8.99
C ASP A 203 -4.40 30.13 9.61
N SER A 204 -5.55 29.44 9.67
CA SER A 204 -6.76 29.94 10.35
C SER A 204 -6.65 29.83 11.86
#